data_AF-A0A699ZVT5-F1
#
_entry.id   AF-A0A699ZVT5-F1
#
_cell.length_a   1.000
_cell.length_b   1.000
_cell.length_c   1.000
_cell.angle_alpha   90.00
_cell.angle_beta   90.00
_cell.angle_gamma   90.00
#
_symmetry.space_group_name_H-M   'P 1'
#
loop_
_entity.id
_entity.type
_entity.pdbx_description
1 polymer ?
#
loop_
_entity_poly.entity_id
_entity_poly.type
_entity_poly.pdbx_seq_one_letter_code
_entity_poly.pdbx_strand_id
1 'polypeptide(L)'
;MATLHRLSNLEAQCNSWPGPLTAAVYVPLLLGNDTGNSAILKEAQAAARKLYDRMERNPSACALRLLLVTELLGEAAALLLFPINSLRNVALLASDTPMVAMIDVDLLLSSSLASDLHGARQAPSSIASEVMQLCREGNLLILPAFEICPDRTYQLQTGKQVADAAAKGGKAKLVKLVKEEKMCSFHAVYPEGHGPTQYPTWYKSTWPYKITHKPLFEPWFIVDRRLNPWYDARFRGYGYNKQEQVTAAAHAYNLTFLVHPAAYCTIA
;
A
#
# COMPACT_ATOMS: atom_id res chain seq x y z
N MET A 1 -1.25 1.63 -6.90
CA MET A 1 -2.11 1.68 -8.11
C MET A 1 -3.44 2.31 -7.75
N ALA A 2 -4.09 3.03 -8.67
CA ALA A 2 -5.33 3.75 -8.41
C ALA A 2 -6.19 3.91 -9.66
N THR A 3 -7.45 4.30 -9.46
CA THR A 3 -8.36 4.84 -10.48
C THR A 3 -8.41 6.37 -10.33
N LEU A 4 -8.99 7.07 -11.30
CA LEU A 4 -9.20 8.53 -11.20
C LEU A 4 -10.02 8.94 -9.96
N HIS A 5 -11.02 8.14 -9.57
CA HIS A 5 -11.84 8.42 -8.39
C HIS A 5 -11.10 8.26 -7.06
N ARG A 6 -9.90 7.63 -7.06
CA ARG A 6 -9.06 7.44 -5.86
C ARG A 6 -7.90 8.43 -5.77
N LEU A 7 -7.85 9.49 -6.58
CA LEU A 7 -6.77 10.47 -6.52
C LEU A 7 -6.68 11.20 -5.16
N SER A 8 -7.81 11.39 -4.47
CA SER A 8 -7.82 11.95 -3.11
C SER A 8 -7.24 10.99 -2.07
N ASN A 9 -7.46 9.68 -2.22
CA ASN A 9 -6.81 8.65 -1.39
C ASN A 9 -5.29 8.63 -1.66
N LEU A 10 -4.90 8.69 -2.94
CA LEU A 10 -3.49 8.77 -3.33
C LEU A 10 -2.81 10.02 -2.75
N GLU A 11 -3.49 11.16 -2.76
CA GLU A 11 -3.04 12.39 -2.11
C GLU A 11 -2.85 12.18 -0.60
N ALA A 12 -3.81 11.55 0.08
CA ALA A 12 -3.70 11.28 1.52
C ALA A 12 -2.52 10.34 1.83
N GLN A 13 -2.37 9.27 1.05
CA GLN A 13 -1.25 8.34 1.16
C GLN A 13 0.09 9.05 0.95
N CYS A 14 0.21 9.88 -0.09
CA CYS A 14 1.42 10.66 -0.36
C CYS A 14 1.75 11.64 0.78
N ASN A 15 0.73 12.29 1.39
CA ASN A 15 0.93 13.15 2.55
C ASN A 15 1.32 12.38 3.84
N SER A 16 1.06 11.07 3.90
CA SER A 16 1.48 10.23 5.03
C SER A 16 2.93 9.73 4.92
N TRP A 17 3.56 9.89 3.76
CA TRP A 17 4.86 9.28 3.44
C TRP A 17 5.83 10.30 2.81
N PRO A 18 6.78 10.86 3.58
CA PRO A 18 7.79 11.80 3.06
C PRO A 18 8.97 11.06 2.39
N GLY A 19 8.66 10.22 1.40
CA GLY A 19 9.65 9.44 0.64
C GLY A 19 9.22 9.23 -0.81
N PRO A 20 9.98 8.46 -1.61
CA PRO A 20 9.59 8.13 -2.98
C PRO A 20 8.27 7.35 -3.03
N LEU A 21 7.37 7.71 -3.94
CA LEU A 21 6.12 6.98 -4.17
C LEU A 21 5.83 6.91 -5.66
N THR A 22 5.64 5.71 -6.18
CA THR A 22 5.25 5.49 -7.59
C THR A 22 3.79 5.01 -7.66
N ALA A 23 2.97 5.68 -8.45
CA ALA A 23 1.56 5.35 -8.63
C ALA A 23 1.18 5.24 -10.11
N ALA A 24 0.60 4.09 -10.48
CA ALA A 24 -0.08 3.91 -11.75
C ALA A 24 -1.59 4.19 -11.60
N VAL A 25 -2.11 5.14 -12.37
CA VAL A 25 -3.51 5.55 -12.40
C VAL A 25 -4.14 5.07 -13.70
N TYR A 26 -5.16 4.22 -13.59
CA TYR A 26 -5.83 3.61 -14.73
C TYR A 26 -6.91 4.52 -15.33
N VAL A 27 -6.89 4.63 -16.66
CA VAL A 27 -7.83 5.42 -17.45
C VAL A 27 -8.34 4.54 -18.60
N PRO A 28 -9.45 3.79 -18.43
CA PRO A 28 -9.98 2.95 -19.48
C PRO A 28 -10.56 3.79 -20.62
N LEU A 29 -10.36 3.33 -21.85
CA LEU A 29 -10.92 3.91 -23.06
C LEU A 29 -11.86 2.89 -23.72
N LEU A 30 -12.88 3.36 -24.45
CA LEU A 30 -13.83 2.50 -25.14
C LEU A 30 -13.67 2.61 -26.66
N LEU A 31 -13.56 1.47 -27.34
CA LEU A 31 -13.50 1.43 -28.80
C LEU A 31 -14.75 2.09 -29.40
N GLY A 32 -14.56 2.96 -30.38
CA GLY A 32 -15.66 3.69 -31.04
C GLY A 32 -16.21 4.89 -30.26
N ASN A 33 -15.64 5.25 -29.10
CA ASN A 33 -16.06 6.41 -28.30
C ASN A 33 -15.00 7.53 -28.28
N ASP A 34 -14.55 7.99 -29.45
CA ASP A 34 -13.42 8.93 -29.56
C ASP A 34 -13.63 10.25 -28.79
N THR A 35 -14.86 10.78 -28.82
CA THR A 35 -15.22 12.00 -28.08
C THR A 35 -15.13 11.78 -26.57
N GLY A 36 -15.69 10.68 -26.06
CA GLY A 36 -15.62 10.32 -24.64
C GLY A 36 -14.20 10.02 -24.17
N ASN A 37 -13.44 9.28 -24.99
CA ASN A 37 -12.02 8.97 -24.75
C ASN A 37 -11.19 10.25 -24.67
N SER A 38 -11.38 11.19 -25.60
CA SER A 38 -10.69 12.48 -25.57
C SER A 38 -11.04 13.31 -24.34
N ALA A 39 -12.30 13.27 -23.89
CA ALA A 39 -12.74 13.99 -22.69
C ALA A 39 -12.10 13.40 -21.42
N ILE A 40 -12.18 12.07 -21.23
CA ILE A 40 -11.64 11.43 -20.02
C ILE A 40 -10.11 11.52 -19.95
N LEU A 41 -9.41 11.49 -21.09
CA LEU A 41 -7.96 11.70 -21.12
C LEU A 41 -7.58 13.11 -20.69
N LYS A 42 -8.29 14.14 -21.17
CA LYS A 42 -8.06 15.53 -20.75
C LYS A 42 -8.34 15.71 -19.25
N GLU A 43 -9.43 15.14 -18.76
CA GLU A 43 -9.76 15.15 -17.33
C GLU A 43 -8.67 14.47 -16.50
N ALA A 44 -8.25 13.26 -16.89
CA ALA A 44 -7.21 12.49 -16.22
C ALA A 44 -5.89 13.25 -16.16
N GLN A 45 -5.46 13.85 -17.29
CA GLN A 45 -4.25 14.65 -17.38
C GLN A 45 -4.33 15.88 -16.48
N ALA A 46 -5.43 16.62 -16.51
CA ALA A 46 -5.62 17.80 -15.68
C ALA A 46 -5.62 17.44 -14.18
N ALA A 47 -6.35 16.38 -13.79
CA ALA A 47 -6.43 15.92 -12.41
C ALA A 47 -5.08 15.41 -11.89
N ALA A 48 -4.38 14.59 -12.69
CA ALA A 48 -3.03 14.09 -12.38
C ALA A 48 -2.03 15.24 -12.23
N ARG A 49 -2.04 16.20 -13.15
CA ARG A 49 -1.16 17.38 -13.08
C ARG A 49 -1.43 18.21 -11.82
N LYS A 50 -2.70 18.46 -11.53
CA LYS A 50 -3.09 19.22 -10.33
C LYS A 50 -2.65 18.50 -9.05
N LEU A 51 -2.75 17.17 -8.98
CA LEU A 51 -2.26 16.38 -7.85
C LEU A 51 -0.73 16.49 -7.73
N TYR A 52 -0.02 16.22 -8.82
CA TYR A 52 1.44 16.30 -8.89
C TYR A 52 1.95 17.67 -8.41
N ASP A 53 1.41 18.77 -8.97
CA ASP A 53 1.81 20.13 -8.59
C ASP A 53 1.52 20.45 -7.11
N ARG A 54 0.49 19.83 -6.49
CA ARG A 54 0.23 19.98 -5.04
C ARG A 54 1.28 19.24 -4.21
N MET A 55 1.68 18.04 -4.61
CA MET A 55 2.68 17.25 -3.87
C MET A 55 4.07 17.88 -4.00
N GLU A 56 4.47 18.37 -5.18
CA GLU A 56 5.74 19.07 -5.39
C GLU A 56 5.87 20.35 -4.53
N ARG A 57 4.76 21.03 -4.24
CA ARG A 57 4.75 22.22 -3.37
C ARG A 57 4.76 21.90 -1.88
N ASN A 58 4.50 20.66 -1.49
CA ASN A 58 4.45 20.25 -0.08
C ASN A 58 5.75 19.53 0.32
N PRO A 59 6.67 20.18 1.06
CA PRO A 59 7.96 19.58 1.40
C PRO A 59 7.86 18.36 2.33
N SER A 60 6.71 18.16 2.98
CA SER A 60 6.45 17.02 3.86
C SER A 60 5.69 15.88 3.16
N ALA A 61 5.32 16.05 1.88
CA ALA A 61 4.68 15.02 1.08
C ALA A 61 5.71 14.08 0.44
N CYS A 62 5.20 13.03 -0.19
CA CYS A 62 6.00 12.09 -0.96
C CYS A 62 6.63 12.76 -2.20
N ALA A 63 7.76 12.22 -2.64
CA ALA A 63 8.30 12.46 -3.98
C ALA A 63 7.52 11.58 -4.97
N LEU A 64 6.48 12.15 -5.58
CA LEU A 64 5.50 11.41 -6.36
C LEU A 64 5.98 11.17 -7.81
N ARG A 65 5.99 9.91 -8.25
CA ARG A 65 6.03 9.52 -9.66
C ARG A 65 4.65 9.01 -10.08
N LEU A 66 3.97 9.76 -10.94
CA LEU A 66 2.60 9.46 -11.36
C LEU A 66 2.54 9.03 -12.83
N LEU A 67 2.01 7.83 -13.10
CA LEU A 67 1.81 7.31 -14.44
C LEU A 67 0.32 7.25 -14.76
N LEU A 68 -0.08 7.77 -15.92
CA LEU A 68 -1.40 7.50 -16.50
C LEU A 68 -1.29 6.27 -17.40
N VAL A 69 -2.12 5.26 -17.13
CA VAL A 69 -2.11 3.99 -17.87
C VAL A 69 -3.45 3.81 -18.54
N THR A 70 -3.45 3.72 -19.86
CA THR A 70 -4.66 3.57 -20.67
C THR A 70 -4.76 2.17 -21.26
N GLU A 71 -5.98 1.65 -21.33
CA GLU A 71 -6.31 0.40 -22.04
C GLU A 71 -7.54 0.66 -22.91
N LEU A 72 -7.47 0.27 -24.18
CA LEU A 72 -8.60 0.38 -25.10
C LEU A 72 -9.45 -0.90 -25.03
N LEU A 73 -10.68 -0.76 -24.56
CA LEU A 73 -11.60 -1.87 -24.34
C LEU A 73 -12.60 -1.96 -25.49
N GLY A 74 -12.85 -3.18 -25.97
CA GLY A 74 -13.84 -3.44 -27.02
C GLY A 74 -15.29 -3.34 -26.54
N GLU A 75 -15.53 -3.56 -25.24
CA GLU A 75 -16.87 -3.61 -24.66
C GLU A 75 -16.93 -2.91 -23.30
N ALA A 76 -18.05 -2.23 -23.01
CA ALA A 76 -18.23 -1.51 -21.75
C ALA A 76 -18.22 -2.42 -20.52
N ALA A 77 -18.66 -3.68 -20.64
CA ALA A 77 -18.64 -4.64 -19.53
C ALA A 77 -17.22 -4.92 -19.01
N ALA A 78 -16.20 -4.79 -19.87
CA ALA A 78 -14.80 -4.97 -19.49
C ALA A 78 -14.29 -3.91 -18.50
N LEU A 79 -15.02 -2.79 -18.31
CA LEU A 79 -14.71 -1.79 -17.28
C LEU A 79 -14.73 -2.37 -15.85
N LEU A 80 -15.48 -3.45 -15.62
CA LEU A 80 -15.53 -4.15 -14.34
C LEU A 80 -14.26 -4.96 -14.06
N LEU A 81 -13.50 -5.31 -15.12
CA LEU A 81 -12.29 -6.10 -15.03
C LEU A 81 -11.06 -5.21 -14.85
N PHE A 82 -11.00 -4.51 -13.71
CA PHE A 82 -9.89 -3.62 -13.36
C PHE A 82 -8.54 -4.37 -13.43
N PRO A 83 -7.55 -3.92 -14.24
CA PRO A 83 -6.29 -4.66 -14.48
C PRO A 83 -5.28 -4.50 -13.33
N ILE A 84 -5.68 -4.90 -12.12
CA ILE A 84 -4.95 -4.56 -10.89
C ILE A 84 -3.50 -5.06 -10.87
N ASN A 85 -3.25 -6.28 -11.31
CA ASN A 85 -1.90 -6.85 -11.32
C ASN A 85 -1.01 -6.22 -12.39
N SER A 86 -1.56 -5.92 -13.57
CA SER A 86 -0.83 -5.16 -14.60
C SER A 86 -0.42 -3.78 -14.08
N LEU A 87 -1.30 -3.08 -13.35
CA LEU A 87 -1.00 -1.77 -12.78
C LEU A 87 0.05 -1.84 -11.66
N ARG A 88 0.04 -2.90 -10.84
CA ARG A 88 1.11 -3.17 -9.87
C ARG A 88 2.45 -3.37 -10.58
N ASN A 89 2.49 -4.15 -11.65
CA ASN A 89 3.69 -4.36 -12.45
C ASN A 89 4.20 -3.07 -13.10
N VAL A 90 3.31 -2.22 -13.65
CA VAL A 90 3.69 -0.91 -14.21
C VAL A 90 4.32 -0.02 -13.13
N ALA A 91 3.71 0.07 -11.94
CA ALA A 91 4.27 0.85 -10.84
C ALA A 91 5.62 0.29 -10.37
N LEU A 92 5.77 -1.04 -10.32
CA LEU A 92 7.02 -1.71 -9.95
C LEU A 92 8.14 -1.44 -10.96
N LEU A 93 7.84 -1.54 -12.27
CA LEU A 93 8.77 -1.22 -13.36
C LEU A 93 9.24 0.23 -13.30
N ALA A 94 8.32 1.15 -13.00
CA ALA A 94 8.63 2.56 -12.89
C ALA A 94 9.30 2.96 -11.57
N SER A 95 9.45 2.05 -10.61
CA SER A 95 10.11 2.32 -9.32
C SER A 95 11.63 2.16 -9.44
N ASP A 96 12.40 3.13 -8.93
CA ASP A 96 13.86 3.19 -9.02
C ASP A 96 14.56 3.02 -7.66
N THR A 97 13.82 2.74 -6.59
CA THR A 97 14.36 2.45 -5.26
C THR A 97 14.81 0.98 -5.14
N PRO A 98 15.81 0.68 -4.29
CA PRO A 98 16.23 -0.72 -4.03
C PRO A 98 15.13 -1.56 -3.37
N MET A 99 14.34 -0.95 -2.49
CA MET A 99 13.19 -1.56 -1.84
C MET A 99 11.90 -0.96 -2.37
N VAL A 100 10.84 -1.76 -2.40
CA VAL A 100 9.48 -1.34 -2.75
C VAL A 100 8.51 -1.82 -1.70
N ALA A 101 7.41 -1.10 -1.55
CA ALA A 101 6.30 -1.51 -0.70
C ALA A 101 5.04 -1.72 -1.55
N MET A 102 4.36 -2.85 -1.36
CA MET A 102 3.04 -3.08 -1.94
C MET A 102 1.99 -2.55 -0.96
N ILE A 103 1.38 -1.41 -1.29
CA ILE A 103 0.40 -0.68 -0.47
C ILE A 103 -0.81 -0.32 -1.34
N ASP A 104 -2.01 -0.64 -0.87
CA ASP A 104 -3.25 -0.22 -1.53
C ASP A 104 -3.48 1.29 -1.32
N VAL A 105 -4.10 1.97 -2.29
CA VAL A 105 -4.17 3.45 -2.33
C VAL A 105 -4.97 4.07 -1.18
N ASP A 106 -5.82 3.29 -0.53
CA ASP A 106 -6.65 3.69 0.61
C ASP A 106 -5.95 3.54 1.97
N LEU A 107 -4.74 3.00 2.00
CA LEU A 107 -3.95 2.88 3.21
C LEU A 107 -2.99 4.06 3.40
N LEU A 108 -2.93 4.53 4.65
CA LEU A 108 -1.93 5.49 5.12
C LEU A 108 -0.76 4.74 5.75
N LEU A 109 0.45 5.26 5.54
CA LEU A 109 1.66 4.72 6.15
C LEU A 109 1.89 5.39 7.51
N SER A 110 2.35 4.61 8.49
CA SER A 110 2.61 5.15 9.81
C SER A 110 3.86 6.05 9.84
N SER A 111 3.83 7.07 10.69
CA SER A 111 4.97 7.96 10.94
C SER A 111 6.17 7.22 11.51
N SER A 112 5.96 6.07 12.18
CA SER A 112 7.05 5.17 12.58
C SER A 112 7.85 4.72 11.37
N LEU A 113 7.18 4.26 10.30
CA LEU A 113 7.86 3.81 9.08
C LEU A 113 8.64 4.96 8.42
N ALA A 114 8.01 6.13 8.32
CA ALA A 114 8.67 7.32 7.82
C ALA A 114 9.94 7.64 8.64
N SER A 115 9.84 7.61 9.96
CA SER A 115 10.98 7.89 10.85
C SER A 115 12.10 6.85 10.69
N ASP A 116 11.74 5.57 10.60
CA ASP A 116 12.68 4.45 10.45
C ASP A 116 13.47 4.54 9.12
N LEU A 117 12.82 5.02 8.05
CA LEU A 117 13.39 5.03 6.70
C LEU A 117 13.95 6.39 6.23
N HIS A 118 13.49 7.51 6.80
CA HIS A 118 13.94 8.86 6.39
C HIS A 118 15.38 9.17 6.87
N GLY A 119 15.87 8.46 7.90
CA GLY A 119 17.26 8.53 8.38
C GLY A 119 18.29 7.78 7.51
N ALA A 120 17.86 7.10 6.44
CA ALA A 120 18.70 6.19 5.64
C ALA A 120 19.93 6.82 4.96
N ARG A 121 19.97 8.16 4.86
CA ARG A 121 21.02 8.84 4.09
C ARG A 121 22.33 9.06 4.84
N GLN A 122 22.45 8.74 6.15
CA GLN A 122 23.60 9.23 6.93
C GLN A 122 24.30 8.26 7.89
N ALA A 123 23.85 7.00 8.10
CA ALA A 123 24.56 6.08 9.00
C ALA A 123 24.49 4.61 8.56
N PRO A 124 25.64 3.89 8.46
CA PRO A 124 25.71 2.45 8.17
C PRO A 124 24.95 1.56 9.15
N SER A 125 24.69 2.04 10.37
CA SER A 125 23.98 1.35 11.45
C SER A 125 22.56 1.90 11.70
N SER A 126 21.93 2.49 10.67
CA SER A 126 20.55 3.00 10.75
C SER A 126 19.52 1.87 10.61
N ILE A 127 18.32 2.07 11.17
CA ILE A 127 17.18 1.15 11.00
C ILE A 127 16.90 0.89 9.52
N ALA A 128 16.99 1.93 8.67
CA ALA A 128 16.85 1.77 7.23
C ALA A 128 17.88 0.82 6.61
N SER A 129 19.13 0.83 7.09
CA SER A 129 20.18 -0.08 6.61
C SER A 129 19.90 -1.52 7.03
N GLU A 130 19.38 -1.73 8.23
CA GLU A 130 18.93 -3.05 8.70
C GLU A 130 17.73 -3.56 7.89
N VAL A 131 16.72 -2.72 7.65
CA VAL A 131 15.56 -3.05 6.82
C VAL A 131 15.99 -3.42 5.39
N MET A 132 16.90 -2.63 4.78
CA MET A 132 17.48 -2.97 3.48
C MET A 132 18.23 -4.30 3.49
N GLN A 133 19.02 -4.56 4.52
CA GLN A 133 19.79 -5.79 4.63
C GLN A 133 18.88 -7.01 4.76
N LEU A 134 17.87 -6.95 5.63
CA LEU A 134 16.86 -7.99 5.78
C LEU A 134 16.17 -8.27 4.43
N CYS A 135 15.75 -7.23 3.71
CA CYS A 135 15.11 -7.40 2.40
C CYS A 135 16.04 -8.06 1.37
N ARG A 136 17.33 -7.69 1.32
CA ARG A 136 18.33 -8.30 0.43
C ARG A 136 18.60 -9.76 0.73
N GLU A 137 18.45 -10.15 1.99
CA GLU A 137 18.59 -11.54 2.45
C GLU A 137 17.35 -12.41 2.15
N GLY A 138 16.39 -11.90 1.37
CA GLY A 138 15.19 -12.63 0.98
C GLY A 138 14.08 -12.57 2.02
N ASN A 139 14.04 -11.51 2.83
CA ASN A 139 12.93 -11.29 3.76
C ASN A 139 11.89 -10.32 3.19
N LEU A 140 10.63 -10.73 3.26
CA LEU A 140 9.45 -9.91 3.02
C LEU A 140 8.99 -9.36 4.37
N LEU A 141 9.10 -8.03 4.53
CA LEU A 141 8.77 -7.33 5.77
C LEU A 141 7.31 -6.89 5.76
N ILE A 142 6.48 -7.62 6.48
CA ILE A 142 5.04 -7.39 6.59
C ILE A 142 4.77 -6.15 7.45
N LEU A 143 3.86 -5.33 6.95
CA LEU A 143 3.26 -4.21 7.64
C LEU A 143 1.85 -4.64 8.12
N PRO A 144 1.62 -4.77 9.43
CA PRO A 144 0.27 -4.96 9.95
C PRO A 144 -0.63 -3.80 9.54
N ALA A 145 -1.93 -4.06 9.37
CA ALA A 145 -2.89 -3.03 9.01
C ALA A 145 -4.00 -2.93 10.04
N PHE A 146 -4.52 -1.72 10.19
CA PHE A 146 -5.57 -1.41 11.16
C PHE A 146 -6.66 -0.58 10.51
N GLU A 147 -7.89 -0.86 10.88
CA GLU A 147 -9.08 -0.16 10.42
C GLU A 147 -9.85 0.42 11.59
N ILE A 148 -10.79 1.32 11.32
CA ILE A 148 -11.74 1.75 12.35
C ILE A 148 -12.58 0.56 12.79
N CYS A 149 -12.71 0.35 14.10
CA CYS A 149 -13.53 -0.74 14.62
C CYS A 149 -15.00 -0.58 14.17
N PRO A 150 -15.68 -1.65 13.72
CA PRO A 150 -17.04 -1.57 13.17
C PRO A 150 -18.19 -1.14 14.10
N ASP A 151 -17.95 -0.55 15.28
CA ASP A 151 -19.01 -0.16 16.22
C ASP A 151 -19.65 1.23 15.95
N ARG A 152 -20.64 1.17 15.05
CA ARG A 152 -21.97 1.86 14.93
C ARG A 152 -22.22 3.34 15.28
N THR A 153 -21.27 4.16 15.73
CA THR A 153 -21.57 5.60 16.00
C THR A 153 -20.62 6.60 15.35
N TYR A 154 -19.57 6.14 14.66
CA TYR A 154 -18.66 7.05 13.98
C TYR A 154 -19.28 7.61 12.70
N GLN A 155 -19.47 8.94 12.67
CA GLN A 155 -19.60 9.65 11.41
C GLN A 155 -18.32 9.42 10.60
N LEU A 156 -18.42 9.20 9.30
CA LEU A 156 -17.28 8.94 8.38
C LEU A 156 -16.10 9.91 8.59
N GLN A 157 -16.40 11.18 8.90
CA GLN A 157 -15.38 12.21 9.17
C GLN A 157 -14.58 11.94 10.45
N THR A 158 -15.25 11.47 11.52
CA THR A 158 -14.60 11.10 12.78
C THR A 158 -13.72 9.87 12.59
N GLY A 159 -14.16 8.89 11.80
CA GLY A 159 -13.35 7.71 11.46
C GLY A 159 -12.04 8.10 10.75
N LYS A 160 -12.13 8.96 9.73
CA LYS A 160 -10.94 9.47 9.04
C LYS A 160 -9.96 10.19 9.96
N GLN A 161 -10.46 11.05 10.85
CA GLN A 161 -9.61 11.74 11.83
C GLN A 161 -8.91 10.77 12.78
N VAL A 162 -9.58 9.69 13.21
CA VAL A 162 -9.00 8.66 14.06
C VAL A 162 -7.92 7.87 13.31
N ALA A 163 -8.16 7.47 12.07
CA ALA A 163 -7.18 6.77 11.23
C ALA A 163 -5.95 7.65 10.92
N ASP A 164 -6.15 8.94 10.65
CA ASP A 164 -5.08 9.93 10.46
C ASP A 164 -4.26 10.10 11.73
N ALA A 165 -4.93 10.22 12.89
CA ALA A 165 -4.28 10.34 14.19
C ALA A 165 -3.51 9.06 14.57
N ALA A 166 -4.03 7.90 14.18
CA ALA A 166 -3.34 6.63 14.33
C ALA A 166 -2.07 6.62 13.48
N ALA A 167 -2.16 6.85 12.17
CA ALA A 167 -1.01 6.87 11.27
C ALA A 167 0.10 7.82 11.76
N LYS A 168 -0.24 9.02 12.23
CA LYS A 168 0.73 10.02 12.70
C LYS A 168 1.28 9.73 14.11
N GLY A 169 0.57 8.97 14.93
CA GLY A 169 0.86 8.81 16.35
C GLY A 169 1.88 7.71 16.71
N GLY A 170 2.34 6.94 15.72
CA GLY A 170 3.27 5.82 15.94
C GLY A 170 2.62 4.65 16.71
N LYS A 171 3.41 3.60 16.98
CA LYS A 171 2.87 2.33 17.50
C LYS A 171 2.18 2.47 18.86
N ALA A 172 2.76 3.23 19.79
CA ALA A 172 2.21 3.39 21.13
C ALA A 172 0.80 4.03 21.11
N LYS A 173 0.60 5.05 20.27
CA LYS A 173 -0.71 5.69 20.09
C LYS A 173 -1.71 4.73 19.44
N LEU A 174 -1.32 4.01 18.41
CA LEU A 174 -2.17 3.02 17.77
C LEU A 174 -2.60 1.94 18.77
N VAL A 175 -1.67 1.35 19.52
CA VAL A 175 -2.00 0.32 20.53
C VAL A 175 -2.94 0.87 21.60
N LYS A 176 -2.82 2.15 21.97
CA LYS A 176 -3.79 2.82 22.84
C LYS A 176 -5.18 2.89 22.18
N LEU A 177 -5.27 3.27 20.91
CA LEU A 177 -6.53 3.30 20.17
C LEU A 177 -7.16 1.90 20.01
N VAL A 178 -6.35 0.85 19.91
CA VAL A 178 -6.83 -0.54 19.92
C VAL A 178 -7.44 -0.92 21.27
N LYS A 179 -6.77 -0.56 22.37
CA LYS A 179 -7.31 -0.77 23.73
C LYS A 179 -8.59 0.01 24.01
N GLU A 180 -8.76 1.16 23.34
CA GLU A 180 -9.95 1.99 23.38
C GLU A 180 -11.03 1.55 22.37
N GLU A 181 -10.81 0.44 21.65
CA GLU A 181 -11.74 -0.10 20.63
C GLU A 181 -12.06 0.91 19.50
N LYS A 182 -11.13 1.82 19.22
CA LYS A 182 -11.24 2.80 18.12
C LYS A 182 -10.59 2.31 16.84
N MET A 183 -9.53 1.53 16.97
CA MET A 183 -8.82 0.89 15.86
C MET A 183 -8.82 -0.62 16.08
N CYS A 184 -9.09 -1.39 15.04
CA CYS A 184 -9.12 -2.84 15.05
C CYS A 184 -8.07 -3.37 14.08
N SER A 185 -7.64 -4.62 14.25
CA SER A 185 -6.91 -5.32 13.20
C SER A 185 -7.74 -5.33 11.93
N PHE A 186 -7.11 -5.03 10.79
CA PHE A 186 -7.80 -4.97 9.51
C PHE A 186 -8.54 -6.27 9.20
N HIS A 187 -9.81 -6.15 8.79
CA HIS A 187 -10.73 -7.25 8.56
C HIS A 187 -10.70 -8.30 9.66
N ALA A 188 -10.88 -7.90 10.93
CA ALA A 188 -10.85 -8.82 12.08
C ALA A 188 -11.83 -10.01 11.96
N VAL A 189 -12.90 -9.86 11.18
CA VAL A 189 -13.89 -10.90 10.87
C VAL A 189 -13.42 -11.94 9.84
N TYR A 190 -12.28 -11.71 9.18
CA TYR A 190 -11.66 -12.59 8.19
C TYR A 190 -10.21 -12.96 8.59
N PRO A 191 -10.04 -13.81 9.62
CA PRO A 191 -8.73 -14.11 10.20
C PRO A 191 -7.77 -14.83 9.23
N GLU A 192 -8.25 -15.51 8.21
CA GLU A 192 -7.41 -16.17 7.20
C GLU A 192 -6.61 -15.14 6.39
N GLY A 193 -7.20 -13.97 6.11
CA GLY A 193 -6.57 -12.91 5.32
C GLY A 193 -5.42 -12.21 6.04
N HIS A 194 -5.55 -11.99 7.36
CA HIS A 194 -4.61 -11.13 8.09
C HIS A 194 -4.15 -11.66 9.46
N GLY A 195 -4.83 -12.67 10.00
CA GLY A 195 -4.49 -13.34 11.26
C GLY A 195 -3.07 -13.92 11.34
N PRO A 196 -2.44 -14.40 10.24
CA PRO A 196 -1.03 -14.84 10.27
C PRO A 196 -0.04 -13.78 10.76
N THR A 197 -0.41 -12.49 10.71
CA THR A 197 0.37 -11.37 11.27
C THR A 197 0.57 -11.47 12.79
N GLN A 198 -0.33 -12.16 13.51
CA GLN A 198 -0.28 -12.32 14.98
C GLN A 198 -0.27 -10.99 15.74
N TYR A 199 -1.34 -10.19 15.58
CA TYR A 199 -1.48 -8.87 16.21
C TYR A 199 -1.18 -8.81 17.73
N PRO A 200 -1.60 -9.77 18.58
CA PRO A 200 -1.25 -9.75 20.00
C PRO A 200 0.26 -9.84 20.28
N THR A 201 1.00 -10.56 19.43
CA THR A 201 2.46 -10.60 19.44
C THR A 201 2.99 -9.24 18.99
N TRP A 202 2.50 -8.72 17.86
CA TRP A 202 2.92 -7.45 17.31
C TRP A 202 2.86 -6.31 18.33
N TYR A 203 1.78 -6.18 19.12
CA TYR A 203 1.63 -5.10 20.11
C TYR A 203 2.79 -5.01 21.11
N LYS A 204 3.46 -6.15 21.39
CA LYS A 204 4.51 -6.29 22.40
C LYS A 204 5.91 -6.35 21.79
N SER A 205 6.03 -6.66 20.51
CA SER A 205 7.33 -6.82 19.83
C SER A 205 8.09 -5.50 19.73
N THR A 206 9.39 -5.55 20.00
CA THR A 206 10.35 -4.47 19.71
C THR A 206 11.31 -4.84 18.58
N TRP A 207 11.30 -6.10 18.16
CA TRP A 207 12.14 -6.66 17.10
C TRP A 207 11.28 -7.37 16.04
N PRO A 208 11.72 -7.41 14.77
CA PRO A 208 11.03 -8.18 13.75
C PRO A 208 10.90 -9.65 14.18
N TYR A 209 9.76 -10.27 13.87
CA TYR A 209 9.54 -11.68 14.19
C TYR A 209 9.05 -12.45 12.98
N LYS A 210 9.52 -13.69 12.87
CA LYS A 210 9.17 -14.57 11.76
C LYS A 210 7.76 -15.13 11.93
N ILE A 211 7.03 -15.16 10.83
CA ILE A 211 5.75 -15.89 10.72
C ILE A 211 5.83 -16.93 9.61
N THR A 212 4.88 -17.86 9.62
CA THR A 212 4.72 -18.84 8.55
C THR A 212 3.64 -18.37 7.61
N HIS A 213 3.92 -18.39 6.31
CA HIS A 213 2.89 -18.17 5.28
C HIS A 213 1.72 -19.14 5.46
N LYS A 214 0.49 -18.66 5.26
CA LYS A 214 -0.74 -19.46 5.29
C LYS A 214 -1.54 -19.18 4.01
N PRO A 215 -2.31 -20.16 3.50
CA PRO A 215 -3.24 -19.90 2.41
C PRO A 215 -4.15 -18.72 2.73
N LEU A 216 -4.52 -17.96 1.70
CA LEU A 216 -5.35 -16.76 1.77
C LEU A 216 -4.71 -15.53 2.44
N PHE A 217 -3.49 -15.66 2.98
CA PHE A 217 -2.80 -14.54 3.61
C PHE A 217 -2.56 -13.41 2.61
N GLU A 218 -3.04 -12.22 2.95
CA GLU A 218 -3.08 -11.06 2.07
C GLU A 218 -2.40 -9.82 2.71
N PRO A 219 -1.10 -9.89 3.05
CA PRO A 219 -0.39 -8.80 3.72
C PRO A 219 -0.14 -7.58 2.84
N TRP A 220 0.28 -6.51 3.49
CA TRP A 220 1.08 -5.44 2.88
C TRP A 220 2.50 -5.56 3.37
N PHE A 221 3.48 -5.19 2.54
CA PHE A 221 4.86 -5.51 2.83
C PHE A 221 5.87 -4.62 2.11
N ILE A 222 7.08 -4.63 2.63
CA ILE A 222 8.31 -4.09 2.04
C ILE A 222 9.18 -5.26 1.61
N VAL A 223 9.81 -5.16 0.44
CA VAL A 223 10.68 -6.22 -0.11
C VAL A 223 11.78 -5.60 -0.97
N ASP A 224 12.87 -6.32 -1.19
CA ASP A 224 13.84 -5.97 -2.24
C ASP A 224 13.15 -6.02 -3.60
N ARG A 225 13.24 -4.94 -4.37
CA ARG A 225 12.56 -4.78 -5.65
C ARG A 225 12.91 -5.89 -6.64
N ARG A 226 14.12 -6.43 -6.58
CA ARG A 226 14.60 -7.49 -7.47
C ARG A 226 14.14 -8.88 -7.04
N LEU A 227 13.76 -9.05 -5.77
CA LEU A 227 13.25 -10.31 -5.23
C LEU A 227 11.72 -10.36 -5.21
N ASN A 228 11.04 -9.24 -5.42
CA ASN A 228 9.59 -9.22 -5.51
C ASN A 228 9.08 -10.03 -6.72
N PRO A 229 8.28 -11.09 -6.52
CA PRO A 229 7.65 -11.78 -7.64
C PRO A 229 6.75 -10.84 -8.42
N TRP A 230 6.82 -10.92 -9.75
CA TRP A 230 5.87 -10.22 -10.62
C TRP A 230 4.44 -10.69 -10.35
N TYR A 231 3.49 -9.78 -10.45
CA TYR A 231 2.08 -10.11 -10.31
C TYR A 231 1.57 -10.76 -11.60
N ASP A 232 0.82 -11.87 -11.52
CA ASP A 232 0.22 -12.48 -12.70
C ASP A 232 -0.82 -11.53 -13.32
N ALA A 233 -0.48 -10.97 -14.49
CA ALA A 233 -1.26 -9.95 -15.18
C ALA A 233 -2.62 -10.47 -15.71
N ARG A 234 -2.84 -11.79 -15.70
CA ARG A 234 -4.14 -12.39 -16.08
C ARG A 234 -5.22 -12.11 -15.03
N PHE A 235 -4.83 -11.87 -13.77
CA PHE A 235 -5.77 -11.51 -12.72
C PHE A 235 -6.26 -10.07 -12.90
N ARG A 236 -7.58 -9.96 -13.04
CA ARG A 236 -8.32 -8.69 -13.18
C ARG A 236 -9.49 -8.70 -12.20
N GLY A 237 -9.95 -7.52 -11.81
CA GLY A 237 -11.01 -7.36 -10.81
C GLY A 237 -10.55 -7.66 -9.38
N TYR A 238 -11.50 -8.01 -8.52
CA TYR A 238 -11.29 -8.18 -7.08
C TYR A 238 -11.06 -9.65 -6.69
N GLY A 239 -10.22 -9.87 -5.68
CA GLY A 239 -9.97 -11.17 -5.04
C GLY A 239 -8.84 -11.99 -5.68
N TYR A 240 -8.17 -12.80 -4.84
CA TYR A 240 -7.12 -13.78 -5.15
C TYR A 240 -5.86 -13.27 -5.86
N ASN A 241 -5.86 -12.04 -6.36
CA ASN A 241 -4.79 -11.43 -7.15
C ASN A 241 -3.52 -11.15 -6.34
N LYS A 242 -3.64 -10.69 -5.09
CA LYS A 242 -2.48 -10.46 -4.20
C LYS A 242 -2.12 -11.73 -3.45
N GLN A 243 -3.10 -12.54 -3.05
CA GLN A 243 -2.84 -13.85 -2.41
C GLN A 243 -2.00 -14.76 -3.31
N GLU A 244 -2.26 -14.80 -4.62
CA GLU A 244 -1.47 -15.57 -5.58
C GLU A 244 0.00 -15.13 -5.56
N GLN A 245 0.26 -13.82 -5.68
CA GLN A 245 1.62 -13.27 -5.68
C GLN A 245 2.35 -13.54 -4.35
N VAL A 246 1.64 -13.42 -3.21
CA VAL A 246 2.20 -13.72 -1.88
C VAL A 246 2.49 -15.22 -1.72
N THR A 247 1.66 -16.08 -2.30
CA THR A 247 1.91 -17.53 -2.35
C THR A 247 3.16 -17.84 -3.18
N ALA A 248 3.33 -17.18 -4.33
CA ALA A 248 4.54 -17.30 -5.14
C ALA A 248 5.80 -16.81 -4.38
N ALA A 249 5.70 -15.70 -3.65
CA ALA A 249 6.77 -15.20 -2.78
C ALA A 249 7.23 -16.26 -1.77
N ALA A 250 6.28 -16.94 -1.11
CA ALA A 250 6.57 -17.96 -0.12
C ALA A 250 7.16 -19.25 -0.73
N HIS A 251 6.58 -19.74 -1.82
CA HIS A 251 6.82 -21.11 -2.28
C HIS A 251 7.66 -21.24 -3.55
N ALA A 252 7.63 -20.25 -4.44
CA ALA A 252 8.45 -20.25 -5.66
C ALA A 252 9.75 -19.46 -5.47
N TYR A 253 9.72 -18.38 -4.68
CA TYR A 253 10.87 -17.52 -4.42
C TYR A 253 11.53 -17.78 -3.06
N ASN A 254 10.94 -18.66 -2.22
CA ASN A 254 11.44 -19.03 -0.89
C ASN A 254 11.71 -17.83 0.03
N LEU A 255 10.92 -16.76 -0.09
CA LEU A 255 11.06 -15.59 0.76
C LEU A 255 10.61 -15.89 2.20
N THR A 256 11.34 -15.36 3.17
CA THR A 256 10.99 -15.45 4.60
C THR A 256 10.09 -14.29 5.01
N PHE A 257 9.06 -14.58 5.78
CA PHE A 257 8.05 -13.60 6.20
C PHE A 257 8.40 -13.09 7.60
N LEU A 258 8.75 -11.81 7.70
CA LEU A 258 9.06 -11.13 8.95
C LEU A 258 8.05 -10.00 9.17
N VAL A 259 7.49 -9.86 10.37
CA VAL A 259 6.62 -8.73 10.68
C VAL A 259 7.43 -7.57 11.22
N HIS A 260 7.31 -6.38 10.63
CA HIS A 260 7.99 -5.18 11.10
C HIS A 260 7.52 -4.80 12.50
N PRO A 261 8.40 -4.50 13.47
CA PRO A 261 7.99 -4.32 14.87
C PRO A 261 7.31 -2.98 15.19
N ALA A 262 7.29 -2.00 14.28
CA ALA A 262 6.93 -0.61 14.60
C ALA A 262 6.12 0.07 13.50
N ALA A 263 6.42 -0.23 12.23
CA ALA A 263 5.66 0.22 11.08
C ALA A 263 4.34 -0.54 10.93
N TYR A 264 3.34 0.12 10.35
CA TYR A 264 2.01 -0.41 10.08
C TYR A 264 1.28 0.49 9.06
N CYS A 265 0.14 0.03 8.58
CA CYS A 265 -0.78 0.79 7.75
C CYS A 265 -2.09 1.07 8.49
N THR A 266 -2.78 2.16 8.15
CA THR A 266 -4.15 2.43 8.64
C THR A 266 -5.11 2.73 7.50
N ILE A 267 -6.37 2.34 7.66
CA ILE A 267 -7.48 2.68 6.76
C ILE A 267 -8.60 3.36 7.56
N ALA A 268 -9.29 4.28 6.88
CA ALA A 268 -10.45 5.01 7.40
C ALA A 268 -11.74 4.53 6.74
#